data_AF-A0A967Q5T3-F1
#
_entry.id   AF-A0A967Q5T3-F1
#
_cell.length_a   1.000
_cell.length_b   1.000
_cell.length_c   1.000
_cell.angle_alpha   90.00
_cell.angle_beta   90.00
_cell.angle_gamma   90.00
#
_symmetry.space_group_name_H-M   'P 1'
#
loop_
_entity.id
_entity.type
_entity.pdbx_description
1 polymer ?
#
loop_
_entity_poly.entity_id
_entity_poly.type
_entity_poly.pdbx_seq_one_letter_code
_entity_poly.pdbx_strand_id
1 'polypeptide(L)'
;MRKQGGRVAGVELCDLETGRRFGAEADVVVNMTGPWMDRIRALDGDHESMLRTTRGAHILVPRINQGDEAIYLASEQDDRLFFVIPWGDLSLIGTTDTDTDRPPEEA
;
A
#
# COMPACT_ATOMS: atom_id res chain seq x y z
N MET A 1 -8.78 -1.53 -19.74
CA MET A 1 -8.73 -0.08 -20.05
C MET A 1 -9.54 0.19 -21.31
N ARG A 2 -10.09 1.40 -21.50
CA ARG A 2 -10.72 1.77 -22.77
C ARG A 2 -9.66 2.37 -23.69
N LYS A 3 -9.57 1.89 -24.93
CA LYS A 3 -8.58 2.37 -25.90
C LYS A 3 -9.24 2.92 -27.16
N GLN A 4 -8.70 4.01 -27.70
CA GLN A 4 -9.07 4.57 -28.99
C GLN A 4 -7.79 4.82 -29.80
N GLY A 5 -7.72 4.31 -31.04
CA GLY A 5 -6.52 4.45 -31.88
C GLY A 5 -5.24 3.89 -31.25
N GLY A 6 -5.34 2.83 -30.43
CA GLY A 6 -4.21 2.22 -29.72
C GLY A 6 -3.74 2.98 -28.47
N ARG A 7 -4.38 4.10 -28.12
CA ARG A 7 -4.08 4.87 -26.90
C ARG A 7 -5.17 4.67 -25.85
N VAL A 8 -4.80 4.73 -24.58
CA VAL A 8 -5.78 4.77 -23.48
C VAL A 8 -6.60 6.06 -23.60
N ALA A 9 -7.92 5.91 -23.58
CA ALA A 9 -8.90 7.00 -23.71
C ALA A 9 -9.96 6.97 -22.60
N GLY A 10 -9.73 6.15 -21.56
CA GLY A 10 -10.66 6.00 -20.45
C GLY A 10 -10.51 4.68 -19.70
N VAL A 11 -11.44 4.44 -18.79
CA VAL A 11 -11.45 3.28 -17.89
C VAL A 11 -12.81 2.60 -17.86
N GLU A 12 -12.80 1.30 -17.56
CA GLU A 12 -14.00 0.57 -17.15
C GLU A 12 -13.95 0.42 -15.64
N LEU A 13 -15.04 0.78 -14.98
CA LEU A 13 -15.18 0.80 -13.54
C LEU A 13 -16.21 -0.23 -13.12
N CYS A 14 -16.00 -0.84 -11.96
CA CYS A 14 -16.99 -1.65 -11.27
C CYS A 14 -17.28 -0.96 -9.95
N ASP A 15 -18.54 -0.62 -9.73
CA ASP A 15 -19.06 -0.27 -8.41
C ASP A 15 -19.02 -1.55 -7.55
N LEU A 16 -18.27 -1.54 -6.46
CA LEU A 16 -18.10 -2.71 -5.59
C LEU A 16 -19.29 -2.93 -4.63
N GLU A 17 -20.15 -1.93 -4.42
CA GLU A 17 -21.34 -2.05 -3.58
C GLU A 17 -22.50 -2.66 -4.37
N THR A 18 -22.65 -2.26 -5.63
CA THR A 18 -23.78 -2.70 -6.48
C THR A 18 -23.41 -3.74 -7.53
N GLY A 19 -22.11 -3.93 -7.81
CA GLY A 19 -21.62 -4.77 -8.91
C GLY A 19 -21.83 -4.15 -10.30
N ARG A 20 -22.38 -2.94 -10.40
CA ARG A 20 -22.65 -2.28 -11.68
C ARG A 20 -21.35 -1.88 -12.36
N ARG A 21 -21.25 -2.18 -13.67
CA ARG A 21 -20.13 -1.75 -14.52
C ARG A 21 -20.50 -0.53 -15.34
N PHE A 22 -19.58 0.42 -15.46
CA PHE A 22 -19.75 1.61 -16.28
C PHE A 22 -18.40 2.14 -16.77
N GLY A 23 -18.42 2.96 -17.82
CA GLY A 23 -17.22 3.56 -18.39
C GLY A 23 -17.06 5.03 -18.04
N ALA A 24 -15.81 5.50 -17.99
CA ALA A 24 -15.47 6.91 -17.97
C ALA A 24 -14.43 7.19 -19.07
N GLU A 25 -14.68 8.23 -19.87
CA GLU A 25 -13.77 8.71 -20.92
C GLU A 25 -12.88 9.83 -20.38
N ALA A 26 -11.62 9.87 -20.82
CA ALA A 26 -10.68 10.90 -20.42
C ALA A 26 -9.55 11.02 -21.46
N ASP A 27 -9.05 12.24 -21.66
CA ASP A 27 -7.89 12.50 -22.53
C ASP A 27 -6.60 11.93 -21.95
N VAL A 28 -6.51 11.85 -20.62
CA VAL A 28 -5.35 11.34 -19.88
C VAL A 28 -5.82 10.46 -18.73
N VAL A 29 -5.20 9.30 -18.59
CA VAL A 29 -5.39 8.38 -17.46
C VAL A 29 -4.07 8.23 -16.71
N VAL A 30 -4.06 8.50 -15.41
CA VAL A 30 -2.87 8.35 -14.56
C VAL A 30 -3.05 7.16 -13.62
N ASN A 31 -2.08 6.25 -13.60
CA ASN A 31 -2.06 5.12 -12.68
C ASN A 31 -1.40 5.52 -11.35
N MET A 32 -2.20 5.68 -10.29
CA MET A 32 -1.74 6.03 -8.94
C MET A 32 -2.15 4.97 -7.89
N THR A 33 -2.18 3.69 -8.27
CA THR A 33 -2.72 2.62 -7.41
C THR A 33 -1.72 2.02 -6.43
N GLY A 34 -0.64 2.73 -6.06
CA GLY A 34 0.32 2.28 -5.04
C GLY A 34 0.86 0.85 -5.32
N PRO A 35 0.81 -0.09 -4.35
CA PRO A 35 1.33 -1.45 -4.54
C PRO A 35 0.56 -2.27 -5.61
N TRP A 36 -0.60 -1.79 -6.08
CA TRP A 36 -1.35 -2.40 -7.18
C TRP A 36 -0.90 -1.92 -8.57
N MET A 37 0.13 -1.08 -8.68
CA MET A 37 0.53 -0.44 -9.94
C MET A 37 0.76 -1.43 -11.07
N ASP A 38 1.51 -2.51 -10.82
CA ASP A 38 1.85 -3.51 -11.84
C ASP A 38 0.62 -4.30 -12.29
N ARG A 39 -0.38 -4.53 -11.42
CA ARG A 39 -1.66 -5.13 -11.81
C ARG A 39 -2.44 -4.26 -12.79
N ILE A 40 -2.44 -2.94 -12.56
CA ILE A 40 -3.10 -2.01 -13.48
C ILE A 40 -2.34 -1.93 -14.81
N ARG A 41 -1.00 -1.93 -14.78
CA ARG A 41 -0.18 -1.97 -15.99
C ARG A 41 -0.44 -3.23 -16.81
N ALA A 42 -0.60 -4.38 -16.16
CA ALA A 42 -0.92 -5.65 -16.82
C ALA A 42 -2.24 -5.61 -17.63
N LEU A 43 -3.14 -4.65 -17.37
CA LEU A 43 -4.36 -4.45 -18.16
C LEU A 43 -4.10 -3.80 -19.53
N ASP A 44 -2.91 -3.23 -19.75
CA ASP A 44 -2.50 -2.58 -21.00
C ASP A 44 -1.61 -3.48 -21.88
N GLY A 45 -1.02 -4.52 -21.29
CA GLY A 45 -0.12 -5.48 -21.94
C GLY A 45 0.73 -6.23 -20.92
N ASP A 46 1.64 -7.09 -21.40
CA ASP A 46 2.62 -7.73 -20.54
C ASP A 46 3.80 -6.79 -20.29
N HIS A 47 4.19 -6.66 -19.02
CA HIS A 47 5.19 -5.71 -18.58
C HIS A 47 6.01 -6.31 -17.44
N GLU A 48 7.32 -6.07 -17.48
CA GLU A 48 8.20 -6.35 -16.34
C GLU A 48 7.72 -5.60 -15.08
N SER A 49 7.83 -6.29 -13.94
CA SER A 49 7.48 -5.75 -12.63
C SER A 49 8.32 -4.51 -12.32
N MET A 50 7.67 -3.42 -11.93
CA MET A 50 8.36 -2.20 -11.50
C MET A 50 8.49 -2.11 -9.99
N LEU A 51 7.71 -2.89 -9.25
CA LEU A 51 7.68 -2.83 -7.79
C LEU A 51 8.35 -4.05 -7.16
N ARG A 52 9.05 -3.79 -6.04
CA ARG A 52 9.35 -4.78 -5.01
C ARG A 52 8.53 -4.40 -3.78
N THR A 53 7.64 -5.29 -3.37
CA THR A 53 6.74 -5.07 -2.25
C THR A 53 7.31 -5.61 -0.95
N THR A 54 7.21 -4.82 0.11
CA THR A 54 7.50 -5.26 1.47
C THR A 54 6.31 -4.98 2.37
N ARG A 55 6.16 -5.75 3.45
CA ARG A 55 5.12 -5.61 4.46
C ARG A 55 5.73 -5.16 5.77
N GLY A 56 5.12 -4.14 6.37
CA GLY A 56 5.38 -3.70 7.73
C GLY A 56 4.18 -3.94 8.63
N ALA A 57 4.45 -4.28 9.89
CA ALA A 57 3.44 -4.42 10.93
C ALA A 57 3.77 -3.51 12.11
N HIS A 58 2.72 -3.12 12.83
CA HIS A 58 2.81 -2.45 14.12
C HIS A 58 1.99 -3.24 15.14
N ILE A 59 2.39 -3.17 16.41
CA ILE A 59 1.63 -3.71 17.53
C ILE A 59 1.22 -2.58 18.47
N LEU A 60 0.08 -2.76 19.12
CA LEU A 60 -0.40 -1.88 20.19
C LEU A 60 -0.29 -2.62 21.51
N VAL A 61 0.29 -1.96 22.49
CA VAL A 61 0.48 -2.48 23.85
C VAL A 61 0.06 -1.44 24.89
N PRO A 62 -0.22 -1.80 26.15
CA PRO A 62 -0.42 -0.82 27.21
C PRO A 62 0.75 0.18 27.28
N ARG A 63 0.45 1.45 27.55
CA ARG A 63 1.43 2.53 27.49
C ARG A 63 2.69 2.23 28.33
N ILE A 64 3.85 2.27 27.66
CA ILE A 64 5.14 1.93 28.26
C ILE A 64 5.84 3.19 28.81
N ASN A 65 5.70 4.33 28.15
CA ASN A 65 6.37 5.58 28.52
C ASN A 65 5.39 6.63 29.04
N GLN A 66 5.82 7.40 30.05
CA GLN A 66 5.00 8.46 30.66
C GLN A 66 5.06 9.80 29.91
N GLY A 67 6.09 10.00 29.08
CA GLY A 67 6.19 11.16 28.20
C GLY A 67 5.30 11.06 26.97
N ASP A 68 5.11 12.18 26.29
CA ASP A 68 4.38 12.25 25.01
C ASP A 68 5.33 12.17 23.81
N GLU A 69 6.64 12.06 24.05
CA GLU A 69 7.66 11.91 23.02
C GLU A 69 7.68 10.48 22.45
N ALA A 70 7.96 10.38 21.15
CA ALA A 70 8.30 9.12 20.50
C ALA A 70 9.72 8.69 20.90
N ILE A 71 9.88 7.42 21.25
CA ILE A 71 11.18 6.82 21.51
C ILE A 71 11.62 6.06 20.27
N TYR A 72 12.88 6.24 19.89
CA TYR A 72 13.51 5.54 18.79
C TYR A 72 14.53 4.55 19.33
N LEU A 73 14.50 3.33 18.84
CA LEU A 73 15.32 2.20 19.30
C LEU A 73 15.87 1.43 18.09
N ALA A 74 16.98 0.73 18.30
CA ALA A 74 17.53 -0.22 17.35
C ALA A 74 17.27 -1.64 17.85
N SER A 75 16.85 -2.52 16.94
CA SER A 75 16.68 -3.95 17.18
C SER A 75 18.03 -4.62 17.40
N GLU A 76 18.18 -5.37 18.49
CA GLU A 76 19.43 -6.13 18.74
C GLU A 76 19.66 -7.29 17.75
N GLN A 77 18.62 -7.70 17.00
CA GLN A 77 18.69 -8.84 16.09
C GLN A 77 19.26 -8.45 14.71
N ASP A 78 18.96 -7.25 14.23
CA ASP A 78 19.23 -6.82 12.85
C ASP A 78 19.56 -5.32 12.71
N ASP A 79 19.80 -4.62 13.82
CA ASP A 79 20.07 -3.18 13.90
C ASP A 79 18.98 -2.29 13.29
N ARG A 80 17.82 -2.86 12.92
CA ARG A 80 16.73 -2.09 12.33
C ARG A 80 16.11 -1.17 13.36
N LEU A 81 15.82 0.02 12.88
CA LEU A 81 15.23 1.09 13.65
C LEU A 81 13.73 0.89 13.78
N PHE A 82 13.23 1.08 14.99
CA PHE A 82 11.80 1.06 15.28
C PHE A 82 11.46 2.12 16.33
N PHE A 83 10.17 2.44 16.41
CA PHE A 83 9.64 3.47 17.28
C PHE A 83 8.71 2.86 18.32
N VAL A 84 8.66 3.51 19.48
CA VAL A 84 7.61 3.39 20.48
C VAL A 84 6.94 4.75 20.57
N ILE A 85 5.71 4.86 20.07
CA ILE A 85 4.98 6.12 19.94
C ILE A 85 3.79 6.11 20.91
N PRO A 86 3.66 7.09 21.81
CA PRO A 86 2.46 7.26 22.63
C PRO A 86 1.19 7.36 21.79
N TRP A 87 0.18 6.55 22.12
CA TRP A 87 -1.12 6.54 21.45
C TRP A 87 -2.22 6.42 22.50
N GLY A 88 -2.58 7.54 23.14
CA GLY A 88 -3.54 7.54 24.25
C GLY A 88 -3.03 6.72 25.44
N ASP A 89 -3.80 5.71 25.85
CA ASP A 89 -3.44 4.75 26.90
C ASP A 89 -2.58 3.57 26.39
N LEU A 90 -2.20 3.60 25.12
CA LEU A 90 -1.40 2.58 24.46
C LEU A 90 -0.06 3.15 23.97
N SER A 91 0.83 2.24 23.59
CA SER A 91 2.02 2.53 22.80
C SER A 91 1.94 1.77 21.47
N LEU A 92 2.15 2.48 20.37
CA LEU A 92 2.32 1.90 19.04
C LEU A 92 3.80 1.55 18.84
N ILE A 93 4.10 0.28 18.58
CA ILE A 93 5.47 -0.21 18.36
C ILE A 93 5.60 -0.73 16.94
N GLY A 94 6.62 -0.27 16.22
CA GLY A 94 6.92 -0.74 14.87
C GLY A 94 7.97 0.11 14.15
N THR A 95 8.29 -0.17 12.89
CA THR A 95 7.69 -1.18 12.01
C THR A 95 8.57 -2.43 11.85
N THR A 96 7.99 -3.49 11.29
CA THR A 96 8.74 -4.54 10.60
C THR A 96 8.95 -4.19 9.12
N ASP A 97 9.80 -4.95 8.45
CA ASP A 97 10.04 -4.91 7.01
C ASP A 97 10.30 -6.35 6.56
N THR A 98 9.43 -6.88 5.70
CA THR A 98 9.49 -8.27 5.23
C THR A 98 9.07 -8.32 3.77
N ASP A 99 9.94 -8.87 2.91
CA ASP A 99 9.59 -9.09 1.51
C ASP A 99 8.29 -9.88 1.38
N THR A 100 7.46 -9.49 0.43
CA THR A 100 6.19 -10.18 0.22
C THR A 100 5.78 -10.16 -1.24
N ASP A 101 5.37 -11.33 -1.72
CA ASP A 101 4.66 -11.50 -3.00
C ASP A 101 3.14 -11.61 -2.79
N ARG A 102 2.67 -11.39 -1.56
CA ARG A 102 1.25 -11.49 -1.25
C ARG A 102 0.48 -10.36 -1.92
N PRO A 103 -0.77 -10.61 -2.31
CA PRO A 103 -1.68 -9.55 -2.73
C PRO A 103 -1.72 -8.41 -1.72
N PRO A 104 -1.70 -7.13 -2.14
CA PRO A 104 -1.76 -6.03 -1.19
C PRO A 104 -3.08 -5.97 -0.42
N GLU A 105 -4.15 -6.65 -0.88
CA GLU A 105 -5.40 -6.83 -0.13
C GLU A 105 -5.26 -7.78 1.08
N GLU A 106 -4.22 -8.61 1.09
CA GLU A 106 -3.91 -9.60 2.14
C GLU A 106 -2.71 -9.16 3.00
N ALA A 107 -2.33 -7.89 2.90
CA ALA A 107 -1.22 -7.29 3.65
C ALA A 107 -1.55 -7.13 5.15
#